data_AF-A0A0Q4JZ49-F1
#
_entry.id   AF-A0A0Q4JZ49-F1
#
_cell.length_a   1.000
_cell.length_b   1.000
_cell.length_c   1.000
_cell.angle_alpha   90.00
_cell.angle_beta   90.00
_cell.angle_gamma   90.00
#
_symmetry.space_group_name_H-M   'P 1'
#
loop_
_entity.id
_entity.type
_entity.pdbx_description
1 polymer ?
#
loop_
_entity_poly.entity_id
_entity_poly.type
_entity_poly.pdbx_seq_one_letter_code
_entity_poly.pdbx_strand_id
1 'polypeptide(L)' 'MDRYPIATAPKDGLAIIVSHPDVGAFVMCWNPTATNHLFAPGQTGMWEAPDRSMTWKEGEDGPTEWSHLPA' A
#
# COMPACT_ATOMS: atom_id res chain seq x y z
N MET A 1 12.19 10.27 9.24
CA MET A 1 11.37 9.04 9.19
C MET A 1 12.22 7.99 8.51
N ASP A 2 12.43 6.87 9.18
CA ASP A 2 13.12 5.73 8.55
C ASP A 2 12.23 5.13 7.47
N ARG A 3 12.84 4.76 6.34
CA ARG A 3 12.17 4.11 5.21
C ARG A 3 12.65 2.67 5.13
N TYR A 4 11.70 1.77 4.89
CA TYR A 4 11.94 0.35 4.80
C TYR A 4 11.44 -0.17 3.44
N PRO A 5 12.03 -1.23 2.88
CA PRO A 5 11.52 -1.84 1.65
C PRO A 5 10.08 -2.31 1.82
N ILE A 6 9.21 -2.07 0.83
CA ILE A 6 7.78 -2.45 0.90
C ILE A 6 7.55 -3.93 1.23
N ALA A 7 8.48 -4.80 0.81
CA ALA A 7 8.41 -6.25 1.06
C ALA A 7 8.42 -6.62 2.55
N THR A 8 8.86 -5.71 3.44
CA THR A 8 8.89 -5.90 4.89
C THR A 8 7.72 -5.23 5.61
N ALA A 9 6.80 -4.59 4.86
CA ALA A 9 5.68 -3.86 5.45
C ALA A 9 4.71 -4.80 6.20
N PRO A 10 4.14 -4.35 7.33
CA PRO A 10 3.14 -5.12 8.05
C PRO A 10 1.87 -5.28 7.19
N LYS A 11 1.41 -6.52 7.04
CA LYS A 11 0.20 -6.90 6.29
C LYS A 11 -0.94 -7.32 7.21
N ASP A 12 -1.01 -6.71 8.38
CA ASP A 12 -1.96 -7.00 9.46
C ASP A 12 -3.13 -5.99 9.53
N GLY A 13 -3.20 -5.06 8.57
CA GLY A 13 -4.21 -4.00 8.52
C GLY A 13 -3.82 -2.73 9.27
N LEU A 14 -2.61 -2.64 9.83
CA LEU A 14 -2.09 -1.41 10.41
C LEU A 14 -1.94 -0.31 9.35
N ALA A 15 -2.33 0.91 9.70
CA ALA A 15 -2.10 2.08 8.86
C ALA A 15 -0.63 2.49 8.92
N ILE A 16 0.00 2.58 7.75
CA ILE A 16 1.39 2.98 7.54
C ILE A 16 1.45 4.01 6.41
N ILE A 17 2.61 4.61 6.21
CA ILE A 17 2.89 5.39 4.99
C ILE A 17 3.51 4.43 3.98
N VAL A 18 2.90 4.28 2.80
CA VAL A 18 3.51 3.60 1.64
C VAL A 18 3.92 4.64 0.61
N SER A 19 5.02 4.41 -0.11
CA SER A 19 5.54 5.38 -1.07
C SER A 19 6.22 4.76 -2.28
N HIS A 20 6.21 5.51 -3.37
CA HIS A 20 7.02 5.30 -4.57
C HIS A 20 7.69 6.63 -4.96
N PRO A 21 8.98 6.65 -5.34
CA PRO A 21 9.72 7.87 -5.67
C PRO A 21 9.01 8.79 -6.67
N ASP A 22 8.38 8.20 -7.68
CA ASP A 22 7.74 8.96 -8.78
C ASP A 22 6.26 9.32 -8.52
N VAL A 23 5.62 8.74 -7.50
CA VAL A 23 4.17 8.92 -7.24
C VAL A 23 3.94 9.74 -5.97
N GLY A 24 4.78 9.55 -4.96
CA GLY A 24 4.65 10.17 -3.65
C GLY A 24 4.36 9.16 -2.55
N ALA A 25 3.86 9.66 -1.42
CA ALA A 25 3.63 8.90 -0.20
C ALA A 25 2.20 9.06 0.29
N PHE A 26 1.56 7.96 0.67
CA PHE A 26 0.16 7.91 1.08
C PHE A 26 -0.01 7.09 2.35
N VAL A 27 -0.98 7.47 3.18
CA VAL A 27 -1.39 6.66 4.33
C VAL A 27 -2.31 5.55 3.83
N MET A 28 -1.91 4.30 4.04
CA MET A 28 -2.65 3.12 3.59
C MET A 28 -2.54 1.98 4.61
N CYS A 29 -3.45 1.02 4.56
CA CYS A 29 -3.37 -0.26 5.27
C CYS A 29 -3.49 -1.42 4.29
N TRP A 30 -2.94 -2.58 4.65
CA TRP A 30 -3.09 -3.77 3.81
C TRP A 30 -4.50 -4.37 3.97
N ASN A 31 -5.22 -4.53 2.86
CA ASN A 31 -6.49 -5.24 2.80
C ASN A 31 -6.32 -6.53 1.96
N PRO A 32 -6.32 -7.73 2.58
CA PRO A 32 -6.09 -8.99 1.87
C PRO A 32 -7.25 -9.38 0.93
N THR A 33 -8.43 -8.77 1.11
CA THR A 33 -9.63 -9.06 0.32
C THR A 33 -9.96 -7.98 -0.71
N ALA A 34 -9.24 -6.85 -0.67
CA ALA A 34 -9.45 -5.78 -1.64
C ALA A 34 -9.20 -6.30 -3.06
N THR A 35 -10.11 -5.94 -3.96
CA THR A 35 -10.01 -6.14 -5.40
C THR A 35 -10.20 -4.80 -6.09
N ASN A 36 -9.66 -4.66 -7.30
CA ASN A 36 -9.84 -3.47 -8.11
C ASN A 36 -9.98 -3.88 -9.58
N HIS A 37 -11.04 -3.40 -10.22
CA HIS A 37 -11.40 -3.71 -11.60
C HIS A 37 -10.38 -3.22 -12.64
N LEU A 38 -9.47 -2.31 -12.26
CA LEU A 38 -8.37 -1.85 -13.10
C LEU A 38 -7.20 -2.86 -13.16
N PHE A 39 -7.19 -3.87 -12.28
CA PHE A 39 -6.15 -4.90 -12.24
C PHE A 39 -6.67 -6.24 -12.75
N ALA A 40 -5.76 -7.21 -12.87
CA ALA A 40 -6.10 -8.51 -13.43
C ALA A 40 -7.27 -9.17 -12.64
N PRO A 41 -8.25 -9.78 -13.33
CA PRO A 41 -9.36 -10.45 -12.66
C PRO A 41 -8.88 -11.48 -11.64
N GLY A 42 -9.46 -11.45 -10.43
CA GLY A 42 -9.10 -12.36 -9.34
C GLY A 42 -7.88 -11.95 -8.51
N GLN A 43 -7.20 -10.85 -8.87
CA GLN A 43 -6.14 -10.29 -8.02
C GLN A 43 -6.74 -9.72 -6.73
N THR A 44 -6.26 -10.24 -5.60
CA THR A 44 -6.64 -9.84 -4.24
C THR A 44 -5.41 -9.37 -3.47
N GLY A 45 -5.62 -8.57 -2.42
CA GLY A 45 -4.53 -8.06 -1.59
C GLY A 45 -3.99 -6.75 -2.14
N MET A 46 -4.36 -5.64 -1.50
CA MET A 46 -3.95 -4.29 -1.93
C MET A 46 -3.70 -3.40 -0.72
N TRP A 47 -2.82 -2.43 -0.89
CA TRP A 47 -2.79 -1.27 -0.01
C TRP A 47 -4.04 -0.44 -0.28
N GLU A 48 -4.80 -0.11 0.74
CA GLU A 48 -6.05 0.64 0.64
C GLU A 48 -5.97 1.89 1.52
N ALA A 49 -6.38 3.04 0.98
CA ALA A 49 -6.49 4.27 1.75
C ALA A 49 -7.60 4.11 2.81
N PRO A 50 -7.47 4.71 4.02
CA PRO A 50 -8.50 4.58 5.06
C PRO A 50 -9.91 5.01 4.64
N ASP A 51 -10.00 5.96 3.71
CA ASP A 51 -11.27 6.45 3.14
C ASP A 51 -11.77 5.63 1.94
N ARG A 52 -11.02 4.58 1.55
CA ARG A 52 -11.27 3.71 0.39
C ARG A 52 -11.30 4.42 -0.96
N SER A 53 -10.78 5.65 -1.03
CA SER A 53 -10.72 6.42 -2.29
C SER A 53 -9.72 5.85 -3.29
N MET A 54 -8.76 5.06 -2.80
CA MET A 54 -7.60 4.63 -3.57
C MET A 54 -7.08 3.28 -3.08
N THR A 55 -6.65 2.45 -4.03
CA THR A 55 -5.92 1.21 -3.77
C THR A 55 -4.62 1.18 -4.56
N TRP A 56 -3.59 0.51 -4.04
CA TRP A 56 -2.31 0.32 -4.71
C TRP A 56 -1.89 -1.16 -4.64
N LYS A 57 -1.77 -1.80 -5.80
CA LYS A 57 -1.24 -3.17 -5.91
C LYS A 57 0.26 -3.18 -5.65
N GLU A 58 0.78 -4.27 -5.09
CA GLU A 58 2.22 -4.54 -5.15
C GLU A 58 2.62 -4.97 -6.57
N GLY A 59 3.88 -4.73 -6.94
CA GLY A 59 4.44 -5.11 -8.24
C GLY A 59 5.29 -3.99 -8.85
N GLU A 60 5.49 -4.06 -10.16
CA GLU A 60 6.31 -3.14 -10.95
C GLU A 60 5.87 -1.67 -10.79
N ASP A 61 4.55 -1.43 -10.80
CA ASP A 61 3.96 -0.09 -10.62
C ASP A 61 3.54 0.18 -9.16
N GLY A 62 3.98 -0.66 -8.22
CA GLY A 62 3.55 -0.66 -6.82
C GLY A 62 4.31 0.34 -5.94
N PRO A 63 3.95 0.46 -4.65
CA PRO A 63 4.81 1.15 -3.71
C PRO A 63 6.13 0.38 -3.55
N THR A 64 7.24 1.08 -3.34
CA THR A 64 8.58 0.48 -3.14
C THR A 64 9.07 0.58 -1.71
N GLU A 65 8.54 1.53 -0.94
CA GLU A 65 8.97 1.81 0.43
C GLU A 65 7.78 1.99 1.37
N TRP A 66 8.04 1.83 2.67
CA TRP A 66 7.09 2.18 3.73
C TRP A 66 7.76 2.83 4.94
N SER A 67 6.97 3.49 5.78
CA SER A 67 7.37 3.96 7.11
C SER A 67 6.19 3.96 8.08
N HIS A 68 6.47 4.00 9.38
CA HIS A 68 5.45 4.27 10.38
C HIS A 68 4.81 5.66 10.18
N LEU A 69 3.57 5.81 10.65
CA LEU A 69 2.96 7.12 10.83
C LEU A 69 3.74 7.92 11.87
N PRO A 70 3.78 9.26 11.75
CA PRO A 70 4.33 10.11 12.80
C PRO A 70 3.52 9.90 14.10
N ALA A 71 4.22 9.92 15.23
CA ALA A 71 3.61 9.93 16.55
C ALA A 71 2.87 11.25 16.82
#